data_AF-E3CXD3-F1
#
_entry.id   AF-E3CXD3-F1
#
_cell.length_a   1.000
_cell.length_b   1.000
_cell.length_c   1.000
_cell.angle_alpha   90.00
_cell.angle_beta   90.00
_cell.angle_gamma   90.00
#
_symmetry.space_group_name_H-M   'P 1'
#
loop_
_entity.id
_entity.type
_entity.pdbx_description
1 polymer ?
#
loop_
_entity_poly.entity_id
_entity_poly.type
_entity_poly.pdbx_seq_one_letter_code
_entity_poly.pdbx_strand_id
1 'polypeptide(L)'
;MRTVETARFGSLEIQEDAVIRFPKGLPAFEEHREWVFVGEDDNPFKWFQSLLDGEVALPVCSPRFVDPNYQVRVSAEGLPLPGGAKEEDFTLVVVLTIPPNAPWSMTANLQAPILVDHVNRTGIQVLLPEEDYGVRHPVFPPDPGAGGPVSLLRPGPGASSGKQGEAR
;
A
#
# COMPACT_ATOMS: atom_id res chain seq x y z
N MET A 1 -27.85 -4.33 -0.15
CA MET A 1 -27.26 -5.10 0.96
C MET A 1 -27.13 -6.54 0.52
N ARG A 2 -25.96 -7.14 0.72
CA ARG A 2 -25.69 -8.55 0.41
C ARG A 2 -24.86 -9.20 1.51
N THR A 3 -25.01 -10.49 1.70
CA THR A 3 -24.23 -11.26 2.69
C THR A 3 -23.16 -12.06 1.97
N VAL A 4 -21.93 -12.04 2.47
CA VAL A 4 -20.81 -12.82 1.95
C VAL A 4 -20.20 -13.62 3.10
N GLU A 5 -20.10 -14.93 2.92
CA GLU A 5 -19.36 -15.81 3.84
C GLU A 5 -17.86 -15.61 3.64
N THR A 6 -17.11 -15.39 4.71
CA THR A 6 -15.67 -15.14 4.65
C THR A 6 -14.91 -16.03 5.62
N ALA A 7 -13.68 -16.40 5.23
CA ALA A 7 -12.81 -17.24 6.05
C ALA A 7 -12.45 -16.60 7.41
N ARG A 8 -12.31 -15.27 7.42
CA ARG A 8 -11.73 -14.51 8.54
C ARG A 8 -12.76 -13.86 9.45
N PHE A 9 -13.95 -13.54 8.92
CA PHE A 9 -14.96 -12.74 9.63
C PHE A 9 -16.31 -13.42 9.69
N GLY A 10 -16.45 -14.65 9.16
CA GLY A 10 -17.74 -15.31 9.01
C GLY A 10 -18.62 -14.56 8.01
N SER A 11 -19.93 -14.53 8.28
CA SER A 11 -20.92 -13.83 7.45
C SER A 11 -20.80 -12.32 7.61
N LEU A 12 -20.40 -11.63 6.54
CA LEU A 12 -20.36 -10.17 6.47
C LEU A 12 -21.60 -9.62 5.76
N GLU A 13 -22.28 -8.67 6.39
CA GLU A 13 -23.34 -7.87 5.76
C GLU A 13 -22.75 -6.64 5.09
N ILE A 14 -22.80 -6.61 3.76
CA ILE A 14 -22.18 -5.58 2.92
C ILE A 14 -23.28 -4.63 2.43
N GLN A 15 -23.12 -3.34 2.70
CA GLN A 15 -23.92 -2.30 2.05
C GLN A 15 -23.38 -2.03 0.64
N GLU A 16 -24.28 -1.76 -0.30
CA GLU A 16 -23.92 -1.56 -1.71
C GLU A 16 -23.04 -0.31 -1.91
N ASP A 17 -23.09 0.63 -0.97
CA ASP A 17 -22.28 1.83 -0.94
C ASP A 17 -20.86 1.65 -0.41
N ALA A 18 -20.60 0.56 0.29
CA ALA A 18 -19.26 0.17 0.72
C ALA A 18 -18.49 -0.61 -0.36
N VAL A 19 -19.15 -1.07 -1.43
CA VAL A 19 -18.54 -1.88 -2.49
C VAL A 19 -17.68 -1.01 -3.40
N ILE A 20 -16.41 -1.37 -3.53
CA ILE A 20 -15.46 -0.74 -4.46
C ILE A 20 -15.26 -1.65 -5.67
N ARG A 21 -15.41 -1.07 -6.86
CA ARG A 21 -15.32 -1.80 -8.14
C ARG A 21 -13.98 -1.61 -8.83
N PHE A 22 -13.40 -2.70 -9.31
CA PHE A 22 -12.16 -2.72 -10.09
C PHE A 22 -12.48 -3.26 -11.48
N PRO A 23 -12.80 -2.41 -12.47
CA PRO A 23 -13.18 -2.86 -13.81
C PRO A 23 -12.13 -3.74 -14.48
N LYS A 24 -10.84 -3.53 -14.15
CA LYS A 24 -9.69 -4.32 -14.62
C LYS A 24 -9.22 -5.38 -13.61
N GLY A 25 -9.93 -5.54 -12.48
CA GLY A 25 -9.47 -6.32 -11.33
C GLY A 25 -8.19 -5.77 -10.70
N LEU A 26 -7.52 -6.59 -9.90
CA LEU A 26 -6.17 -6.36 -9.43
C LEU A 26 -5.22 -7.35 -10.14
N PRO A 27 -3.95 -7.00 -10.41
CA PRO A 27 -2.91 -7.95 -10.79
C PRO A 27 -2.96 -9.25 -9.97
N ALA A 28 -2.95 -10.40 -10.66
CA ALA A 28 -3.12 -11.75 -10.11
C ALA A 28 -4.52 -12.07 -9.52
N PHE A 29 -5.45 -11.12 -9.57
CA PHE A 29 -6.84 -11.25 -9.14
C PHE A 29 -7.78 -10.56 -10.15
N GLU A 30 -7.55 -10.75 -11.44
CA GLU A 30 -8.23 -10.02 -12.52
C GLU A 30 -9.75 -10.25 -12.56
N GLU A 31 -10.19 -11.42 -12.10
CA GLU A 31 -11.62 -11.77 -11.99
C GLU A 31 -12.28 -11.18 -10.73
N HIS A 32 -11.50 -10.80 -9.71
CA HIS A 32 -12.02 -10.21 -8.48
C HIS A 32 -12.27 -8.71 -8.70
N ARG A 33 -13.50 -8.37 -9.06
CA ARG A 33 -13.87 -7.00 -9.45
C ARG A 33 -14.59 -6.20 -8.38
N GLU A 34 -14.95 -6.80 -7.27
CA GLU A 34 -15.67 -6.13 -6.19
C GLU A 34 -15.03 -6.45 -4.85
N TRP A 35 -14.68 -5.39 -4.12
CA TRP A 35 -13.93 -5.46 -2.87
C TRP A 35 -14.55 -4.55 -1.82
N VAL A 36 -14.25 -4.82 -0.56
CA VAL A 36 -14.65 -4.00 0.58
C VAL A 36 -13.50 -3.89 1.59
N PHE A 37 -13.41 -2.77 2.30
CA PHE A 37 -12.55 -2.68 3.47
C PHE A 37 -13.24 -3.30 4.69
N VAL A 38 -12.53 -4.18 5.39
CA VAL A 38 -12.97 -4.80 6.65
C VAL A 38 -11.92 -4.54 7.71
N GLY A 39 -12.35 -4.10 8.89
CA GLY A 39 -11.48 -3.76 10.01
C GLY A 39 -11.98 -2.51 10.74
N GLU A 40 -11.43 -2.27 11.92
CA GLU A 40 -11.72 -1.09 12.74
C GLU A 40 -11.04 0.15 12.15
N ASP A 41 -11.64 1.32 12.34
CA ASP A 41 -11.14 2.57 11.73
C ASP A 41 -9.88 3.13 12.41
N ASP A 42 -9.68 2.82 13.68
CA ASP A 42 -8.49 3.19 14.46
C ASP A 42 -7.32 2.21 14.24
N ASN A 43 -7.54 1.09 13.57
CA ASN A 43 -6.49 0.14 13.23
C ASN A 43 -5.78 0.55 11.92
N PRO A 44 -4.44 0.73 11.92
CA PRO A 44 -3.69 1.04 10.70
C PRO A 44 -3.71 -0.11 9.67
N PHE A 45 -4.03 -1.32 10.11
CA PHE A 45 -4.13 -2.51 9.27
C PHE A 45 -5.60 -2.85 9.02
N LYS A 46 -5.96 -3.00 7.76
CA LYS A 46 -7.28 -3.42 7.31
C LYS A 46 -7.16 -4.63 6.39
N TRP A 47 -8.29 -5.28 6.15
CA TRP A 47 -8.42 -6.31 5.14
C TRP A 47 -9.18 -5.74 3.95
N PHE A 48 -8.66 -5.99 2.75
CA PHE A 48 -9.37 -5.75 1.51
C PHE A 48 -9.96 -7.08 1.07
N GLN A 49 -11.24 -7.26 1.38
CA GLN A 49 -11.96 -8.52 1.21
C GLN A 49 -12.59 -8.56 -0.19
N SER A 50 -12.32 -9.63 -0.93
CA SER A 50 -13.00 -9.86 -2.21
C SER A 50 -14.43 -10.33 -1.95
N LEU A 51 -15.36 -9.89 -2.81
CA LEU A 51 -16.77 -10.27 -2.74
C LEU A 51 -17.14 -11.36 -3.75
N LEU A 52 -16.17 -11.78 -4.58
CA LEU A 52 -16.29 -12.95 -5.47
C LEU A 52 -16.00 -14.25 -4.72
N ASP A 53 -14.96 -14.24 -3.90
CA ASP A 53 -14.50 -15.37 -3.10
C ASP A 53 -14.18 -14.88 -1.67
N GLY A 54 -14.88 -15.46 -0.70
CA GLY A 54 -14.77 -15.18 0.72
C GLY A 54 -13.44 -15.58 1.37
N GLU A 55 -12.68 -16.47 0.73
CA GLU A 55 -11.36 -16.89 1.18
C GLU A 55 -10.28 -15.84 0.84
N VAL A 56 -10.52 -15.03 -0.19
CA VAL A 56 -9.59 -14.04 -0.72
C VAL A 56 -9.74 -12.72 0.00
N ALA A 57 -8.74 -12.38 0.81
CA ALA A 57 -8.59 -11.06 1.42
C ALA A 57 -7.12 -10.65 1.46
N LEU A 58 -6.84 -9.40 1.12
CA LEU A 58 -5.50 -8.83 1.13
C LEU A 58 -5.30 -7.99 2.39
N PRO A 59 -4.26 -8.23 3.22
CA PRO A 59 -3.93 -7.32 4.30
C PRO A 59 -3.37 -6.04 3.69
N VAL A 60 -3.88 -4.88 4.13
CA VAL A 60 -3.51 -3.57 3.61
C VAL A 60 -3.29 -2.57 4.73
N CYS A 61 -2.51 -1.53 4.47
CA CYS A 61 -2.39 -0.37 5.35
C CYS A 61 -2.22 0.92 4.55
N SER A 62 -2.34 2.07 5.23
CA SER A 62 -1.93 3.34 4.64
C SER A 62 -0.42 3.32 4.37
N PRO A 63 0.05 3.73 3.17
CA PRO A 63 1.49 3.78 2.90
C PRO A 63 2.22 4.76 3.82
N ARG A 64 1.53 5.78 4.34
CA ARG A 64 2.07 6.75 5.30
C ARG A 64 2.39 6.14 6.68
N PHE A 65 1.86 4.95 6.97
CA PHE A 65 2.25 4.18 8.14
C PHE A 65 3.66 3.57 7.98
N VAL A 66 4.05 3.25 6.74
CA VAL A 66 5.34 2.62 6.41
C VAL A 66 6.40 3.68 6.13
N ASP A 67 6.06 4.69 5.32
CA ASP A 67 6.89 5.85 5.05
C ASP A 67 6.05 7.13 5.24
N PRO A 68 6.25 7.89 6.32
CA PRO A 68 5.51 9.13 6.58
C PRO A 68 5.59 10.17 5.45
N ASN A 69 6.62 10.10 4.60
CA ASN A 69 6.82 11.00 3.47
C ASN A 69 6.30 10.44 2.14
N TYR A 70 5.61 9.29 2.16
CA TYR A 70 5.12 8.65 0.95
C TYR A 70 4.22 9.61 0.15
N GLN A 71 4.61 9.84 -1.10
CA GLN A 71 3.88 10.64 -2.07
C GLN A 71 3.77 9.90 -3.39
N VAL A 72 2.60 9.99 -4.01
CA VAL A 72 2.33 9.41 -5.32
C VAL A 72 1.70 10.47 -6.23
N ARG A 73 2.07 10.42 -7.51
CA ARG A 73 1.39 11.18 -8.57
C ARG A 73 0.67 10.20 -9.48
N VAL A 74 -0.66 10.25 -9.45
CA VAL A 74 -1.49 9.39 -10.30
C VAL A 74 -1.94 10.22 -11.50
N SER A 75 -1.66 9.74 -12.71
CA SER A 75 -2.13 10.38 -13.93
C SER A 75 -3.64 10.11 -14.13
N ALA A 76 -4.33 11.06 -14.77
CA ALA A 76 -5.77 10.95 -15.04
C ALA A 76 -6.16 9.79 -15.99
N GLU A 77 -5.19 9.15 -16.66
CA GLU A 77 -5.42 8.00 -17.53
C GLU A 77 -5.74 6.72 -16.75
N GLY A 78 -5.25 6.61 -15.51
CA GLY A 78 -5.48 5.44 -14.67
C GLY A 78 -6.85 5.42 -14.03
N LEU A 79 -7.34 6.59 -13.61
CA LEU A 79 -8.63 6.77 -12.96
C LEU A 79 -9.29 8.04 -13.52
N PRO A 80 -10.53 7.98 -14.06
CA PRO A 80 -11.22 9.19 -14.49
C PRO A 80 -11.54 10.05 -13.26
N LEU A 81 -10.68 11.05 -13.00
CA LEU A 81 -10.88 11.99 -11.91
C LEU A 81 -12.03 12.92 -12.27
N PRO A 82 -13.10 13.00 -11.46
CA PRO A 82 -14.16 13.98 -11.69
C PRO A 82 -13.59 15.40 -11.56
N GLY A 83 -14.14 16.34 -12.33
CA GLY A 83 -13.77 17.74 -12.19
C GLY A 83 -14.01 18.23 -10.77
N GLY A 84 -12.95 18.67 -10.08
CA GLY A 84 -13.03 19.13 -8.69
C GLY A 84 -12.81 18.05 -7.63
N ALA A 85 -12.31 16.87 -7.99
CA ALA A 85 -11.91 15.85 -7.04
C ALA A 85 -10.90 16.37 -6.01
N LYS A 86 -11.08 16.00 -4.75
CA LYS A 86 -10.21 16.40 -3.64
C LYS A 86 -9.47 15.19 -3.08
N GLU A 87 -8.35 15.42 -2.40
CA GLU A 87 -7.57 14.33 -1.77
C GLU A 87 -8.42 13.49 -0.81
N GLU A 88 -9.36 14.13 -0.09
CA GLU A 88 -10.29 13.48 0.85
C GLU A 88 -11.29 12.50 0.19
N ASP A 89 -11.53 12.62 -1.12
CA ASP A 89 -12.40 11.70 -1.86
C ASP A 89 -11.71 10.36 -2.15
N PHE A 90 -10.39 10.29 -1.93
CA PHE A 90 -9.57 9.13 -2.24
C PHE A 90 -9.01 8.46 -1.00
N THR A 91 -8.77 7.17 -1.12
CA THR A 91 -8.00 6.39 -0.15
C THR A 91 -6.90 5.65 -0.88
N LEU A 92 -5.70 5.75 -0.32
CA LEU A 92 -4.51 5.06 -0.83
C LEU A 92 -4.07 4.02 0.19
N VAL A 93 -3.96 2.77 -0.24
CA VAL A 93 -3.47 1.67 0.59
C VAL A 93 -2.42 0.86 -0.15
N VAL A 94 -1.58 0.16 0.60
CA VAL A 94 -0.56 -0.75 0.05
C VAL A 94 -0.79 -2.15 0.59
N VAL A 95 -0.54 -3.15 -0.25
CA VAL A 95 -0.70 -4.56 0.12
C VAL A 95 0.49 -5.02 0.95
N LEU A 96 0.20 -5.76 2.01
CA LEU A 96 1.17 -6.33 2.92
C LEU A 96 1.47 -7.78 2.57
N THR A 97 2.73 -8.17 2.73
CA THR A 97 3.16 -9.56 2.76
C THR A 97 3.55 -9.89 4.20
N ILE A 98 2.80 -10.79 4.84
CA ILE A 98 3.02 -11.19 6.24
C ILE A 98 3.60 -12.62 6.24
N PRO A 99 4.90 -12.79 6.55
CA PRO A 99 5.49 -14.11 6.63
C PRO A 99 4.84 -14.98 7.72
N PRO A 100 4.60 -16.28 7.45
CA PRO A 100 4.17 -17.20 8.49
C PRO A 100 5.13 -17.19 9.68
N ASN A 101 4.61 -17.14 10.90
CA ASN A 101 5.37 -17.13 12.17
C ASN A 101 6.34 -15.95 12.38
N ALA A 102 6.38 -14.96 11.47
CA ALA A 102 7.22 -13.77 11.62
C ALA A 102 6.48 -12.49 11.19
N PRO A 103 5.36 -12.13 11.85
CA PRO A 103 4.57 -10.97 11.47
C PRO A 103 5.34 -9.64 11.56
N TRP A 104 6.31 -9.55 12.48
CA TRP A 104 7.20 -8.38 12.62
C TRP A 104 8.13 -8.17 11.42
N SER A 105 8.32 -9.19 10.59
CA SER A 105 9.11 -9.13 9.35
C SER A 105 8.24 -8.85 8.12
N MET A 106 7.00 -8.36 8.32
CA MET A 106 6.11 -8.05 7.20
C MET A 106 6.66 -6.91 6.34
N THR A 107 6.35 -6.97 5.06
CA THR A 107 6.71 -5.95 4.08
C THR A 107 5.48 -5.37 3.41
N ALA A 108 5.57 -4.12 2.97
CA ALA A 108 4.57 -3.45 2.15
C ALA A 108 5.07 -3.29 0.72
N ASN A 109 4.17 -3.45 -0.25
CA ASN A 109 4.43 -3.12 -1.65
C ASN A 109 4.10 -1.64 -1.90
N LEU A 110 5.09 -0.77 -1.71
CA LEU A 110 4.97 0.66 -1.95
C LEU A 110 5.01 1.04 -3.44
N GLN A 111 5.48 0.14 -4.31
CA GLN A 111 5.51 0.37 -5.76
C GLN A 111 4.13 0.25 -6.40
N ALA A 112 3.25 -0.56 -5.84
CA ALA A 112 1.95 -0.85 -6.44
C ALA A 112 0.77 -0.55 -5.49
N PRO A 113 0.57 0.72 -5.08
CA PRO A 113 -0.54 1.08 -4.21
C PRO A 113 -1.90 0.88 -4.90
N ILE A 114 -2.91 0.61 -4.09
CA ILE A 114 -4.31 0.59 -4.48
C ILE A 114 -4.88 1.97 -4.18
N LEU A 115 -5.36 2.65 -5.23
CA LEU A 115 -6.10 3.89 -5.12
C LEU A 115 -7.60 3.57 -5.21
N VAL A 116 -8.35 4.06 -4.25
CA VAL A 116 -9.82 3.96 -4.18
C VAL A 116 -10.42 5.35 -4.28
N ASP A 117 -11.40 5.51 -5.15
CA ASP A 117 -12.26 6.69 -5.29
C ASP A 117 -13.62 6.38 -4.69
N HIS A 118 -13.95 7.07 -3.61
CA HIS A 118 -15.20 6.86 -2.87
C HIS A 118 -16.41 7.51 -3.55
N VAL A 119 -16.19 8.51 -4.42
CA VAL A 119 -17.25 9.20 -5.16
C VAL A 119 -17.78 8.28 -6.26
N ASN A 120 -16.89 7.71 -7.06
CA ASN A 120 -17.25 6.80 -8.15
C ASN A 120 -17.35 5.34 -7.69
N ARG A 121 -16.88 5.03 -6.47
CA ARG A 121 -16.77 3.66 -5.93
C ARG A 121 -15.98 2.74 -6.83
N THR A 122 -14.88 3.27 -7.34
CA THR A 122 -13.96 2.55 -8.22
C THR A 122 -12.56 2.55 -7.64
N GLY A 123 -11.80 1.51 -7.92
CA GLY A 123 -10.39 1.47 -7.58
C GLY A 123 -9.52 0.95 -8.70
N ILE A 124 -8.23 1.24 -8.57
CA ILE A 124 -7.16 0.75 -9.44
C ILE A 124 -5.94 0.40 -8.61
N GLN A 125 -5.12 -0.51 -9.11
CA GLN A 125 -3.74 -0.64 -8.65
C GLN A 125 -2.84 0.21 -9.55
N VAL A 126 -2.15 1.18 -8.97
CA VAL A 126 -1.24 2.08 -9.69
C VAL A 126 0.14 1.46 -9.62
N LEU A 127 0.77 1.20 -10.77
CA LEU A 127 2.17 0.78 -10.80
C LEU A 127 3.09 1.99 -10.91
N LEU A 128 3.92 2.20 -9.91
CA LEU A 128 4.91 3.28 -9.87
C LEU A 128 6.23 2.86 -10.51
N PRO A 129 7.00 3.81 -11.07
CA PRO A 129 8.37 3.56 -11.49
C PRO A 129 9.20 2.96 -10.35
N GLU A 130 10.09 2.02 -10.68
CA GLU A 130 10.97 1.35 -9.69
C GLU A 130 11.89 2.32 -8.94
N GLU A 131 12.17 3.48 -9.54
CA GLU A 131 13.04 4.52 -8.99
C GLU A 131 12.39 5.22 -7.77
N ASP A 132 11.07 5.21 -7.66
CA ASP A 132 10.33 5.89 -6.60
C ASP A 132 10.21 5.00 -5.36
N TYR A 133 9.78 3.74 -5.53
CA TYR A 133 9.57 2.79 -4.44
C TYR A 133 9.74 1.34 -4.91
N GLY A 134 10.33 0.49 -4.05
CA GLY A 134 10.38 -0.96 -4.26
C GLY A 134 9.12 -1.75 -3.84
N VAL A 135 9.08 -3.04 -4.22
CA VAL A 135 7.98 -3.98 -3.93
C VAL A 135 7.99 -4.57 -2.51
N ARG A 136 9.09 -4.41 -1.76
CA ARG A 136 9.25 -4.96 -0.41
C ARG A 136 9.91 -3.93 0.51
N HIS A 137 9.09 -3.15 1.20
CA HIS A 137 9.54 -2.25 2.26
C HIS A 137 9.20 -2.83 3.63
N PRO A 138 10.16 -2.98 4.55
CA PRO A 138 9.87 -3.39 5.93
C PRO A 138 8.87 -2.43 6.58
N VAL A 139 7.80 -2.97 7.17
CA VAL A 139 6.81 -2.16 7.89
C VAL A 139 7.32 -1.76 9.27
N PHE A 140 8.05 -2.65 9.92
CA PHE A 140 8.70 -2.39 11.20
C PHE A 140 10.21 -2.25 11.00
N PRO A 141 10.89 -1.43 11.83
CA PRO A 141 12.34 -1.42 11.85
C PRO A 141 12.85 -2.85 12.10
N PRO A 142 13.96 -3.24 11.46
CA PRO A 142 14.57 -4.53 11.75
C PRO A 142 14.87 -4.62 13.24
N ASP A 143 14.55 -5.77 13.85
CA ASP A 143 14.85 -6.02 15.24
C ASP A 143 16.36 -5.79 15.46
N PRO A 144 16.77 -4.82 16.29
CA PRO A 144 18.19 -4.54 16.54
C PRO A 144 18.93 -5.75 17.15
N GLY A 145 18.23 -6.76 17.67
CA GLY A 145 18.79 -8.02 18.17
C GLY A 145 18.92 -9.15 17.14
N ALA A 146 18.29 -9.04 15.97
CA ALA A 146 18.42 -10.03 14.89
C ALA A 146 19.60 -9.62 14.01
N GLY A 147 20.80 -10.13 14.30
CA GLY A 147 22.07 -9.83 13.61
C GLY A 147 22.09 -10.14 12.11
N GLY A 148 21.40 -9.34 11.30
CA GLY A 148 21.53 -9.27 9.86
C GLY A 148 22.65 -8.29 9.45
N PRO A 149 23.25 -8.45 8.26
CA PRO A 149 24.38 -7.63 7.86
C PRO A 149 23.96 -6.16 7.75
N VAL A 150 24.61 -5.32 8.54
CA VAL A 150 24.55 -3.86 8.40
C VAL A 150 25.10 -3.52 7.02
N SER A 151 24.21 -3.24 6.05
CA SER A 151 24.62 -2.63 4.79
C SER A 151 24.97 -1.17 5.09
N LEU A 152 26.25 -0.94 5.39
CA LEU A 152 26.83 0.40 5.41
C LEU A 152 26.66 0.99 3.99
N LEU A 153 25.62 1.80 3.81
CA LEU A 153 25.60 2.75 2.69
C LEU A 153 26.89 3.58 2.81
N ARG A 154 27.81 3.35 1.88
CA ARG A 154 29.01 4.17 1.76
C ARG A 154 28.57 5.59 1.46
N PRO A 155 29.08 6.61 2.17
CA PRO A 155 28.91 7.98 1.71
C PRO A 155 29.53 8.10 0.31
N GLY A 156 28.77 8.65 -0.64
CA GLY A 156 29.20 8.86 -2.01
C GLY A 156 30.41 9.81 -2.11
N PRO A 157 31.12 9.83 -3.24
CA PRO A 157 32.33 10.62 -3.38
C PRO A 157 31.97 12.10 -3.50
N GLY A 158 32.03 12.82 -2.39
CA GLY A 158 31.89 14.28 -2.32
C GLY A 158 33.25 14.98 -2.41
N ALA A 159 33.60 15.37 -3.64
CA ALA A 159 34.41 16.51 -4.08
C ALA A 159 35.57 17.08 -3.21
N SER A 160 36.74 17.14 -3.84
CA SER A 160 37.91 17.94 -3.49
C SER A 160 37.64 19.45 -3.42
N SER A 161 38.28 20.13 -2.47
CA SER A 161 38.94 21.46 -2.57
C SER A 161 39.54 21.75 -1.18
N GLY A 162 40.85 21.79 -0.95
CA GLY A 162 41.78 22.73 -1.57
C GLY A 162 41.77 24.05 -0.79
N LYS A 163 42.67 24.20 0.20
CA LYS A 163 43.40 25.46 0.46
C LYS A 163 44.55 25.25 1.45
N GLN A 164 45.73 25.62 0.97
CA GLN A 164 46.98 25.81 1.69
C GLN A 164 46.85 26.92 2.74
N GLY A 165 47.63 26.81 3.80
CA GLY A 165 47.78 27.86 4.81
C GLY A 165 48.73 27.40 5.92
N GLU A 166 49.98 27.11 5.57
CA GLU A 166 51.03 26.91 6.56
C GLU A 166 51.71 28.25 6.84
N ALA A 167 51.73 28.60 8.11
CA ALA A 167 52.39 29.78 8.64
C ALA A 167 53.90 29.55 8.71
N ARG A 168 54.68 30.49 8.17
CA ARG A 168 55.87 31.11 8.78
C ARG A 168 56.49 32.14 7.85
#